data_AF-A0A7Y5Q3H0-F1
#
_entry.id   AF-A0A7Y5Q3H0-F1
#
_cell.length_a   1.000
_cell.length_b   1.000
_cell.length_c   1.000
_cell.angle_alpha   90.00
_cell.angle_beta   90.00
_cell.angle_gamma   90.00
#
_symmetry.space_group_name_H-M   'P 1'
#
loop_
_entity.id
_entity.type
_entity.pdbx_description
1 polymer ?
#
loop_
_entity_poly.entity_id
_entity_poly.type
_entity_poly.pdbx_seq_one_letter_code
_entity_poly.pdbx_strand_id
1 'polypeptide(L)'
;MGRTNGQVRRRPAWLRALGNSEPPEQVVAAGVVYRRESVLKHDSWAATASYLSEHGHRAAIKFNRRQSFYGLPMGWIGRGLARRELGVLRQMAEVEGFPREVGPVLIDGRSWPNVAAHEWIEGHPFHAAEPADDDFFPRLRAMLAALHARGIAYVDLGKAENILVGDDGRPYLLDYQIHYRRRWWDLGGGVLRSLQATDLYHLHKHWSRARPDQLTPEELELDRYRPWVVRVAHRVQPHLRRFRRGILVRLGVRQGDGRARHELEPEEAVRRQLERDQP
;
A
#
# COMPACT_ATOMS: atom_id res chain seq x y z
N MET A 1 40.97 0.27 16.66
CA MET A 1 40.11 -0.90 16.40
C MET A 1 38.79 -0.41 15.81
N GLY A 2 38.64 -0.51 14.48
CA GLY A 2 37.51 0.06 13.75
C GLY A 2 36.21 -0.70 14.01
N ARG A 3 35.18 0.03 14.44
CA ARG A 3 33.80 -0.44 14.45
C ARG A 3 33.33 -0.54 12.99
N THR A 4 33.07 -1.76 12.52
CA THR A 4 32.53 -2.01 11.19
C THR A 4 31.13 -1.40 11.09
N ASN A 5 31.05 -0.37 10.25
CA ASN A 5 29.83 0.29 9.84
C ASN A 5 28.87 -0.77 9.28
N GLY A 6 27.75 -1.01 9.99
CA GLY A 6 26.73 -1.98 9.58
C GLY A 6 26.02 -1.52 8.31
N GLN A 7 26.64 -1.73 7.15
CA GLN A 7 26.02 -1.46 5.86
C GLN A 7 24.76 -2.32 5.73
N VAL A 8 23.60 -1.66 5.77
CA VAL A 8 22.30 -2.27 5.45
C VAL A 8 22.42 -2.86 4.04
N ARG A 9 22.43 -4.19 3.96
CA ARG A 9 22.70 -4.90 2.72
C ARG A 9 21.47 -4.82 1.81
N ARG A 10 21.59 -4.10 0.69
CA ARG A 10 20.49 -3.90 -0.29
C ARG A 10 19.91 -5.25 -0.76
N ARG A 11 18.59 -5.29 -1.02
CA ARG A 11 17.93 -6.48 -1.56
C ARG A 11 18.56 -6.89 -2.89
N PRO A 12 18.69 -8.20 -3.19
CA PRO A 12 19.12 -8.67 -4.50
C PRO A 12 18.27 -8.06 -5.63
N ALA A 13 18.89 -7.76 -6.77
CA ALA A 13 18.22 -7.09 -7.90
C ALA A 13 16.90 -7.77 -8.32
N TRP A 14 16.86 -9.10 -8.33
CA TRP A 14 15.67 -9.86 -8.71
C TRP A 14 14.50 -9.74 -7.71
N LEU A 15 14.77 -9.33 -6.47
CA LEU A 15 13.79 -8.98 -5.43
C LEU A 15 13.44 -7.49 -5.38
N ARG A 16 13.86 -6.72 -6.39
CA ARG A 16 13.56 -5.30 -6.51
C ARG A 16 12.76 -5.07 -7.79
N ALA A 17 11.74 -4.24 -7.73
CA ALA A 17 10.80 -4.01 -8.83
C ALA A 17 11.52 -3.48 -10.09
N LEU A 18 12.59 -2.72 -9.88
CA LEU A 18 13.40 -2.04 -10.90
C LEU A 18 14.82 -2.63 -11.00
N GLY A 19 15.07 -3.81 -10.42
CA GLY A 19 16.40 -4.39 -10.44
C GLY A 19 17.38 -3.60 -9.58
N ASN A 20 18.54 -3.28 -10.16
CA ASN A 20 19.54 -2.43 -9.49
C ASN A 20 19.22 -0.95 -9.58
N SER A 21 18.33 -0.54 -10.49
CA SER A 21 17.95 0.85 -10.69
C SER A 21 17.04 1.33 -9.56
N GLU A 22 17.24 2.59 -9.14
CA GLU A 22 16.30 3.30 -8.29
C GLU A 22 15.18 3.94 -9.14
N PRO A 23 14.10 4.45 -8.51
CA PRO A 23 13.20 5.40 -9.18
C PRO A 23 13.98 6.53 -9.86
N PRO A 24 13.56 7.06 -11.03
CA PRO A 24 14.27 8.15 -11.70
C PRO A 24 14.49 9.37 -10.81
N GLU A 25 15.58 10.11 -11.01
CA GLU A 25 15.84 11.34 -10.25
C GLU A 25 14.92 12.49 -10.67
N GLN A 26 14.49 12.48 -11.93
CA GLN A 26 13.60 13.48 -12.50
C GLN A 26 12.53 12.79 -13.32
N VAL A 27 11.30 13.31 -13.23
CA VAL A 27 10.18 12.91 -14.07
C VAL A 27 9.37 14.14 -14.48
N VAL A 28 8.57 14.01 -15.54
CA VAL A 28 7.61 15.03 -15.94
C VAL A 28 6.21 14.45 -15.85
N ALA A 29 5.29 15.15 -15.18
CA ALA A 29 3.89 14.75 -15.09
C ALA A 29 3.00 15.98 -15.25
N ALA A 30 1.97 15.87 -16.10
CA ALA A 30 1.11 17.00 -16.48
C ALA A 30 1.89 18.27 -16.92
N GLY A 31 3.02 18.10 -17.60
CA GLY A 31 3.88 19.20 -18.06
C GLY A 31 4.76 19.82 -16.96
N VAL A 32 4.63 19.38 -15.71
CA VAL A 32 5.43 19.85 -14.58
C VAL A 32 6.62 18.93 -14.33
N VAL A 33 7.78 19.53 -14.09
CA VAL A 33 9.00 18.81 -13.73
C VAL A 33 9.00 18.52 -12.23
N TYR A 34 9.27 17.26 -11.90
CA TYR A 34 9.35 16.73 -10.54
C TYR A 34 10.73 16.14 -10.29
N ARG A 35 11.36 16.50 -9.17
CA ARG A 35 12.63 15.93 -8.72
C ARG A 35 12.38 14.99 -7.55
N ARG A 36 13.03 13.83 -7.57
CA ARG A 36 12.91 12.82 -6.51
C ARG A 36 13.53 13.35 -5.24
N GLU A 37 12.74 13.42 -4.20
CA GLU A 37 13.18 13.85 -2.87
C GLU A 37 13.63 12.64 -2.05
N SER A 38 12.81 11.59 -1.97
CA SER A 38 13.14 10.40 -1.18
C SER A 38 12.58 9.12 -1.82
N VAL A 39 13.27 8.00 -1.59
CA VAL A 39 12.72 6.66 -1.90
C VAL A 39 12.09 6.12 -0.62
N LEU A 40 10.77 5.95 -0.63
CA LEU A 40 10.00 5.48 0.53
C LEU A 40 10.11 3.96 0.67
N LYS A 41 9.97 3.24 -0.45
CA LYS A 41 9.92 1.77 -0.46
C LYS A 41 10.43 1.22 -1.78
N HIS A 42 11.21 0.14 -1.72
CA HIS A 42 11.59 -0.62 -2.91
C HIS A 42 11.59 -2.12 -2.65
N ASP A 43 10.51 -2.78 -3.06
CA ASP A 43 10.32 -4.20 -2.89
C ASP A 43 10.19 -4.93 -4.24
N SER A 44 9.80 -6.21 -4.20
CA SER A 44 9.65 -7.02 -5.40
C SER A 44 8.54 -6.55 -6.33
N TRP A 45 7.55 -5.81 -5.84
CA TRP A 45 6.36 -5.41 -6.57
C TRP A 45 6.44 -3.98 -7.10
N ALA A 46 6.94 -3.06 -6.29
CA ALA A 46 7.06 -1.65 -6.66
C ALA A 46 8.22 -0.93 -5.98
N ALA A 47 8.65 0.16 -6.62
CA ALA A 47 9.45 1.20 -6.00
C ALA A 47 8.59 2.46 -5.87
N THR A 48 8.38 2.96 -4.65
CA THR A 48 7.62 4.18 -4.37
C THR A 48 8.57 5.26 -3.89
N ALA A 49 8.46 6.47 -4.44
CA ALA A 49 9.27 7.61 -4.06
C ALA A 49 8.42 8.90 -4.00
N SER A 50 8.83 9.82 -3.13
CA SER A 50 8.31 11.19 -3.09
C SER A 50 9.04 12.05 -4.12
N TYR A 51 8.30 12.95 -4.75
CA TYR A 51 8.84 13.91 -5.70
C TYR A 51 8.31 15.30 -5.40
N LEU A 52 9.15 16.31 -5.60
CA LEU A 52 8.83 17.72 -5.39
C LEU A 52 9.03 18.47 -6.72
N SER A 53 8.07 19.30 -7.09
CA SER A 53 8.18 20.23 -8.21
C SER A 53 8.78 21.56 -7.77
N GLU A 54 9.27 22.35 -8.72
CA GLU A 54 9.82 23.69 -8.45
C GLU A 54 8.76 24.67 -7.90
N HIS A 55 7.48 24.37 -8.07
CA HIS A 55 6.35 25.15 -7.54
C HIS A 55 5.85 24.64 -6.18
N GLY A 56 6.56 23.72 -5.54
CA GLY A 56 6.21 23.19 -4.22
C GLY A 56 5.15 22.09 -4.22
N HIS A 57 4.60 21.70 -5.38
CA HIS A 57 3.70 20.53 -5.45
C HIS A 57 4.50 19.24 -5.23
N ARG A 58 4.00 18.39 -4.33
CA ARG A 58 4.59 17.09 -4.01
C ARG A 58 3.72 15.94 -4.54
N ALA A 59 4.35 14.87 -4.98
CA ALA A 59 3.69 13.69 -5.53
C ALA A 59 4.30 12.40 -4.99
N ALA A 60 3.46 11.40 -4.78
CA ALA A 60 3.88 10.03 -4.54
C ALA A 60 3.81 9.25 -5.87
N ILE A 61 4.96 8.72 -6.31
CA ILE A 61 5.05 8.02 -7.59
C ILE A 61 5.52 6.59 -7.37
N LYS A 62 4.68 5.65 -7.82
CA LYS A 62 4.86 4.20 -7.68
C LYS A 62 5.25 3.57 -9.02
N PHE A 63 6.49 3.13 -9.10
CA PHE A 63 7.07 2.43 -10.25
C PHE A 63 6.91 0.91 -10.05
N ASN A 64 5.90 0.35 -10.68
CA ASN A 64 5.63 -1.08 -10.57
C ASN A 64 6.63 -1.93 -11.34
N ARG A 65 6.73 -3.20 -10.95
CA ARG A 65 7.76 -4.13 -11.39
C ARG A 65 7.95 -4.15 -12.91
N ARG A 66 9.20 -3.97 -13.33
CA ARG A 66 9.72 -4.27 -14.67
C ARG A 66 10.71 -5.43 -14.67
N GLN A 67 11.38 -5.65 -13.53
CA GLN A 67 12.43 -6.66 -13.39
C GLN A 67 11.91 -8.07 -13.66
N SER A 68 12.56 -8.80 -14.57
CA SER A 68 12.28 -10.22 -14.81
C SER A 68 12.67 -11.09 -13.62
N PHE A 69 12.03 -12.24 -13.47
CA PHE A 69 12.37 -13.24 -12.45
C PHE A 69 12.82 -14.53 -13.16
N TYR A 70 14.09 -14.91 -13.01
CA TYR A 70 14.70 -16.07 -13.70
C TYR A 70 14.34 -16.17 -15.20
N GLY A 71 14.50 -15.06 -15.93
CA GLY A 71 14.20 -14.99 -17.38
C GLY A 71 12.72 -14.79 -17.73
N LEU A 72 11.79 -14.95 -16.78
CA LEU A 72 10.36 -14.71 -17.01
C LEU A 72 10.07 -13.19 -17.00
N PRO A 73 9.52 -12.62 -18.09
CA PRO A 73 9.19 -11.20 -18.15
C PRO A 73 8.00 -10.90 -17.25
N MET A 74 8.22 -10.05 -16.23
CA MET A 74 7.19 -9.68 -15.24
C MET A 74 6.59 -8.28 -15.49
N GLY A 75 7.03 -7.57 -16.53
CA GLY A 75 6.59 -6.20 -16.80
C GLY A 75 5.10 -6.07 -17.15
N TRP A 76 4.42 -7.14 -17.55
CA TRP A 76 2.97 -7.14 -17.76
C TRP A 76 2.20 -7.06 -16.43
N ILE A 77 2.74 -7.65 -15.36
CA ILE A 77 2.18 -7.55 -14.01
C ILE A 77 2.27 -6.11 -13.53
N GLY A 78 3.45 -5.49 -13.65
CA GLY A 78 3.63 -4.10 -13.22
C GLY A 78 2.70 -3.13 -13.96
N ARG A 79 2.52 -3.32 -15.27
CA ARG A 79 1.51 -2.59 -16.06
C ARG A 79 0.09 -2.85 -15.58
N GLY A 80 -0.24 -4.10 -15.23
CA GLY A 80 -1.54 -4.47 -14.66
C GLY A 80 -1.82 -3.76 -13.33
N LEU A 81 -0.85 -3.76 -12.41
CA LEU A 81 -0.96 -3.13 -11.09
C LEU A 81 -1.15 -1.61 -11.22
N ALA A 82 -0.34 -0.95 -12.04
CA ALA A 82 -0.47 0.49 -12.29
C ALA A 82 -1.86 0.85 -12.84
N ARG A 83 -2.33 0.14 -13.87
CA ARG A 83 -3.67 0.38 -14.44
C ARG A 83 -4.79 0.19 -13.43
N ARG A 84 -4.66 -0.78 -12.53
CA ARG A 84 -5.66 -1.06 -11.49
C ARG A 84 -5.72 0.06 -10.47
N GLU A 85 -4.57 0.53 -10.02
CA GLU A 85 -4.45 1.63 -9.06
C GLU A 85 -5.00 2.94 -9.63
N LEU A 86 -4.53 3.34 -10.83
CA LEU A 86 -5.04 4.51 -11.55
C LEU A 86 -6.55 4.38 -11.84
N GLY A 87 -7.03 3.17 -12.12
CA GLY A 87 -8.46 2.92 -12.33
C GLY A 87 -9.32 3.23 -11.12
N VAL A 88 -8.82 2.99 -9.90
CA VAL A 88 -9.54 3.36 -8.66
C VAL A 88 -9.43 4.87 -8.43
N LEU A 89 -8.23 5.45 -8.51
CA LEU A 89 -8.02 6.89 -8.34
C LEU A 89 -8.95 7.71 -9.24
N ARG A 90 -9.07 7.35 -10.53
CA ARG A 90 -9.97 8.02 -11.48
C ARG A 90 -11.45 7.91 -11.11
N GLN A 91 -11.88 6.73 -10.65
CA GLN A 91 -13.29 6.51 -10.26
C GLN A 91 -13.67 7.21 -8.95
N MET A 92 -12.65 7.55 -8.14
CA MET A 92 -12.80 8.16 -6.83
C MET A 92 -12.29 9.61 -6.76
N ALA A 93 -11.95 10.22 -7.90
CA ALA A 93 -11.32 11.55 -7.95
C ALA A 93 -12.16 12.66 -7.28
N GLU A 94 -13.49 12.52 -7.29
CA GLU A 94 -14.46 13.44 -6.69
C GLU A 94 -14.91 13.00 -5.28
N VAL A 95 -14.33 11.94 -4.73
CA VAL A 95 -14.66 11.44 -3.39
C VAL A 95 -13.55 11.84 -2.43
N GLU A 96 -13.92 12.54 -1.37
CA GLU A 96 -12.99 12.95 -0.31
C GLU A 96 -12.28 11.74 0.32
N GLY A 97 -11.01 11.92 0.69
CA GLY A 97 -10.15 10.87 1.27
C GLY A 97 -9.45 9.97 0.25
N PHE A 98 -9.67 10.19 -1.05
CA PHE A 98 -8.92 9.54 -2.13
C PHE A 98 -7.98 10.57 -2.77
N PRO A 99 -6.68 10.28 -2.90
CA PRO A 99 -5.75 11.23 -3.53
C PRO A 99 -6.05 11.35 -5.03
N ARG A 100 -5.82 12.53 -5.59
CA ARG A 100 -5.99 12.78 -7.03
C ARG A 100 -4.80 12.23 -7.81
N GLU A 101 -5.09 11.67 -8.99
CA GLU A 101 -4.04 11.27 -9.94
C GLU A 101 -3.32 12.52 -10.50
N VAL A 102 -1.99 12.49 -10.53
CA VAL A 102 -1.16 13.58 -11.10
C VAL A 102 -1.09 13.49 -12.63
N GLY A 103 -1.37 12.31 -13.18
CA GLY A 103 -1.46 12.02 -14.60
C GLY A 103 -0.32 11.12 -15.09
N PRO A 104 -0.20 10.93 -16.42
CA PRO A 104 0.87 10.13 -17.00
C PRO A 104 2.26 10.69 -16.66
N VAL A 105 3.15 9.81 -16.19
CA VAL A 105 4.53 10.15 -15.87
C VAL A 105 5.43 9.87 -17.08
N LEU A 106 6.20 10.87 -17.49
CA LEU A 106 7.21 10.80 -18.53
C LEU A 106 8.62 10.73 -17.92
N ILE A 107 9.45 9.85 -18.45
CA ILE A 107 10.87 9.73 -18.13
C ILE A 107 11.61 9.80 -19.46
N ASP A 108 12.54 10.74 -19.60
CA ASP A 108 13.25 11.02 -20.86
C ASP A 108 12.30 11.20 -22.05
N GLY A 109 11.20 11.93 -21.83
CA GLY A 109 10.15 12.17 -22.83
C GLY A 109 9.25 10.98 -23.16
N ARG A 110 9.38 9.83 -22.46
CA ARG A 110 8.61 8.62 -22.73
C ARG A 110 7.69 8.27 -21.57
N SER A 111 6.43 7.96 -21.88
CA SER A 111 5.47 7.48 -20.89
C SER A 111 5.79 6.04 -20.44
N TRP A 112 5.74 5.80 -19.14
CA TRP A 112 5.92 4.45 -18.58
C TRP A 112 4.59 3.87 -18.09
N PRO A 113 4.06 2.81 -18.74
CA PRO A 113 2.73 2.27 -18.45
C PRO A 113 2.63 1.46 -17.14
N ASN A 114 3.75 1.27 -16.45
CA ASN A 114 3.84 0.60 -15.14
C ASN A 114 3.94 1.60 -13.98
N VAL A 115 3.67 2.88 -14.22
CA VAL A 115 3.75 3.93 -13.20
C VAL A 115 2.35 4.39 -12.81
N ALA A 116 2.11 4.53 -11.50
CA ALA A 116 0.95 5.21 -10.96
C ALA A 116 1.44 6.39 -10.11
N ALA A 117 0.83 7.56 -10.27
CA ALA A 117 1.22 8.77 -9.56
C ALA A 117 -0.03 9.47 -9.02
N HIS A 118 0.03 9.85 -7.76
CA HIS A 118 -1.01 10.64 -7.12
C HIS A 118 -0.38 11.77 -6.30
N GLU A 119 -1.18 12.77 -5.97
CA GLU A 119 -0.75 13.88 -5.14
C GLU A 119 -0.25 13.38 -3.79
N TRP A 120 0.75 14.04 -3.26
CA TRP A 120 1.21 13.74 -1.92
C TRP A 120 0.16 14.17 -0.90
N ILE A 121 -0.10 13.32 0.07
CA ILE A 121 -0.95 13.64 1.21
C ILE A 121 -0.02 13.81 2.41
N GLU A 122 0.00 15.00 3.00
CA GLU A 122 0.75 15.26 4.22
C GLU A 122 0.06 14.58 5.40
N GLY A 123 0.84 13.88 6.22
CA GLY A 123 0.34 13.03 7.28
C GLY A 123 1.23 11.81 7.53
N HIS A 124 0.71 10.86 8.30
CA HIS A 124 1.43 9.64 8.69
C HIS A 124 0.56 8.38 8.57
N PRO A 125 1.16 7.19 8.39
CA PRO A 125 0.42 5.94 8.37
C PRO A 125 -0.32 5.70 9.68
N PHE A 126 -1.56 5.24 9.59
CA PHE A 126 -2.39 4.97 10.76
C PHE A 126 -1.79 3.86 11.62
N HIS A 127 -1.68 4.10 12.92
CA HIS A 127 -1.18 3.16 13.91
C HIS A 127 -2.31 2.64 14.79
N ALA A 128 -2.35 1.32 14.99
CA ALA A 128 -3.38 0.71 15.81
C ALA A 128 -3.31 1.26 17.25
N ALA A 129 -4.43 1.83 17.71
CA ALA A 129 -4.62 2.50 19.01
C ALA A 129 -4.09 3.94 19.11
N GLU A 130 -3.73 4.59 18.01
CA GLU A 130 -3.56 6.05 18.07
C GLU A 130 -4.92 6.75 18.25
N PRO A 131 -4.98 7.87 19.00
CA PRO A 131 -6.16 8.70 19.06
C PRO A 131 -6.46 9.26 17.67
N ALA A 132 -7.68 9.05 17.20
CA ALA A 132 -8.19 9.66 15.97
C ALA A 132 -9.39 10.54 16.31
N ASP A 133 -9.59 11.60 15.53
CA ASP A 133 -10.72 12.52 15.69
C ASP A 133 -12.07 11.82 15.61
N ASP A 134 -13.10 12.43 16.20
CA ASP A 134 -14.43 11.82 16.32
C ASP A 134 -15.02 11.39 14.97
N ASP A 135 -14.74 12.16 13.92
CA ASP A 135 -15.23 11.93 12.56
C ASP A 135 -14.34 10.97 11.74
N PHE A 136 -13.17 10.56 12.23
CA PHE A 136 -12.20 9.81 11.43
C PHE A 136 -12.78 8.49 10.90
N PHE A 137 -13.30 7.64 11.78
CA PHE A 137 -13.89 6.36 11.37
C PHE A 137 -15.23 6.51 10.64
N PRO A 138 -16.13 7.44 11.02
CA PRO A 138 -17.29 7.79 10.20
C PRO A 138 -16.93 8.16 8.76
N ARG A 139 -15.90 9.00 8.54
CA ARG A 139 -15.40 9.35 7.20
C ARG A 139 -14.83 8.15 6.47
N LEU A 140 -13.99 7.35 7.14
CA LEU A 140 -13.41 6.15 6.54
C LEU A 140 -14.50 5.14 6.13
N ARG A 141 -15.57 5.00 6.92
CA ARG A 141 -16.75 4.20 6.58
C ARG A 141 -17.45 4.73 5.33
N ALA A 142 -17.63 6.05 5.22
CA ALA A 142 -18.24 6.67 4.04
C ALA A 142 -17.38 6.45 2.78
N MET A 143 -16.05 6.51 2.90
CA MET A 143 -15.11 6.21 1.81
C MET A 143 -15.25 4.76 1.32
N LEU A 144 -15.33 3.78 2.25
CA LEU A 144 -15.56 2.38 1.88
C LEU A 144 -16.94 2.19 1.24
N ALA A 145 -17.98 2.83 1.77
CA ALA A 145 -19.31 2.78 1.17
C ALA A 145 -19.30 3.33 -0.27
N ALA A 146 -18.53 4.39 -0.54
CA ALA A 146 -18.39 4.96 -1.89
C ALA A 146 -17.66 4.02 -2.87
N LEU A 147 -16.65 3.26 -2.42
CA LEU A 147 -16.04 2.17 -3.19
C LEU A 147 -17.06 1.06 -3.44
N HIS A 148 -17.77 0.66 -2.38
CA HIS A 148 -18.69 -0.47 -2.43
C HIS A 148 -19.87 -0.22 -3.36
N ALA A 149 -20.40 1.01 -3.37
CA ALA A 149 -21.43 1.46 -4.29
C ALA A 149 -20.99 1.40 -5.77
N ARG A 150 -19.69 1.56 -6.04
CA ARG A 150 -19.08 1.41 -7.38
C ARG A 150 -18.70 -0.04 -7.72
N GLY A 151 -19.11 -1.00 -6.90
CA GLY A 151 -18.82 -2.42 -7.11
C GLY A 151 -17.35 -2.80 -6.89
N ILE A 152 -16.66 -2.05 -6.03
CA ILE A 152 -15.26 -2.27 -5.65
C ILE A 152 -15.22 -2.74 -4.19
N ALA A 153 -14.38 -3.73 -3.89
CA ALA A 153 -13.94 -4.07 -2.54
C ALA A 153 -12.44 -3.72 -2.42
N TYR A 154 -12.04 -3.15 -1.30
CA TYR A 154 -10.68 -2.67 -1.07
C TYR A 154 -9.70 -3.83 -0.81
N VAL A 155 -10.13 -4.87 -0.08
CA VAL A 155 -9.46 -6.16 0.18
C VAL A 155 -8.23 -6.09 1.11
N ASP A 156 -7.52 -4.97 1.19
CA ASP A 156 -6.28 -4.86 1.98
C ASP A 156 -6.41 -4.01 3.26
N LEU A 157 -7.63 -3.72 3.72
CA LEU A 157 -7.86 -2.83 4.86
C LEU A 157 -7.36 -3.43 6.18
N GLY A 158 -7.02 -4.73 6.20
CA GLY A 158 -6.41 -5.37 7.37
C GLY A 158 -5.04 -4.80 7.75
N LYS A 159 -4.36 -4.10 6.84
CA LYS A 159 -3.10 -3.41 7.08
C LYS A 159 -3.37 -1.95 7.46
N ALA A 160 -3.07 -1.58 8.69
CA ALA A 160 -3.25 -0.20 9.17
C ALA A 160 -2.41 0.80 8.35
N GLU A 161 -1.21 0.40 7.89
CA GLU A 161 -0.31 1.19 7.02
C GLU A 161 -0.91 1.64 5.68
N ASN A 162 -2.05 1.06 5.28
CA ASN A 162 -2.77 1.45 4.07
C ASN A 162 -3.78 2.60 4.30
N ILE A 163 -4.02 2.94 5.56
CA ILE A 163 -4.80 4.11 5.99
C ILE A 163 -3.76 5.17 6.39
N LEU A 164 -3.92 6.39 5.88
CA LEU A 164 -3.10 7.54 6.28
C LEU A 164 -3.98 8.48 7.11
N VAL A 165 -3.43 9.02 8.19
CA VAL A 165 -4.01 10.15 8.92
C VAL A 165 -3.38 11.40 8.33
N GLY A 166 -4.19 12.24 7.69
CA GLY A 166 -3.70 13.51 7.16
C GLY A 166 -3.40 14.50 8.28
N ASP A 167 -2.53 15.49 8.01
CA ASP A 167 -2.28 16.61 8.93
C ASP A 167 -3.56 17.43 9.19
N ASP A 168 -4.57 17.28 8.34
CA ASP A 168 -5.93 17.83 8.48
C ASP A 168 -6.86 16.99 9.38
N GLY A 169 -6.34 15.91 9.99
CA GLY A 169 -7.08 14.97 10.83
C GLY A 169 -7.96 13.98 10.06
N ARG A 170 -7.93 13.99 8.72
CA ARG A 170 -8.84 13.17 7.89
C ARG A 170 -8.21 11.83 7.49
N PRO A 171 -9.03 10.78 7.31
CA PRO A 171 -8.54 9.52 6.76
C PRO A 171 -8.30 9.61 5.25
N TYR A 172 -7.20 9.03 4.79
CA TYR A 172 -6.94 8.77 3.39
C TYR A 172 -6.65 7.29 3.17
N LEU A 173 -7.11 6.73 2.06
CA LEU A 173 -6.78 5.37 1.65
C LEU A 173 -5.65 5.39 0.63
N LEU A 174 -4.72 4.44 0.74
CA LEU A 174 -3.60 4.26 -0.20
C LEU A 174 -3.63 2.86 -0.82
N ASP A 175 -2.68 2.56 -1.71
CA ASP A 175 -2.41 1.22 -2.29
C ASP A 175 -3.64 0.41 -2.75
N TYR A 176 -4.25 0.81 -3.87
CA TYR A 176 -5.44 0.16 -4.43
C TYR A 176 -5.14 -1.06 -5.29
N GLN A 177 -3.90 -1.57 -5.30
CA GLN A 177 -3.44 -2.50 -6.34
C GLN A 177 -4.14 -3.86 -6.31
N ILE A 178 -4.54 -4.30 -5.12
CA ILE A 178 -5.17 -5.61 -4.93
C ILE A 178 -6.70 -5.56 -4.79
N HIS A 179 -7.32 -4.40 -5.02
CA HIS A 179 -8.78 -4.25 -4.94
C HIS A 179 -9.52 -5.28 -5.78
N TYR A 180 -10.69 -5.73 -5.33
CA TYR A 180 -11.55 -6.57 -6.16
C TYR A 180 -12.61 -5.70 -6.84
N ARG A 181 -12.82 -5.91 -8.13
CA ARG A 181 -13.95 -5.34 -8.86
C ARG A 181 -14.69 -6.46 -9.56
N ARG A 182 -16.02 -6.42 -9.50
CA ARG A 182 -16.88 -7.41 -10.15
C ARG A 182 -16.52 -7.54 -11.63
N ARG A 183 -16.47 -8.78 -12.12
CA ARG A 183 -16.24 -9.12 -13.53
C ARG A 183 -17.52 -9.68 -14.14
N TRP A 184 -17.60 -9.70 -15.47
CA TRP A 184 -18.82 -10.11 -16.18
C TRP A 184 -19.25 -11.56 -15.92
N TRP A 185 -18.31 -12.43 -15.53
CA TRP A 185 -18.59 -13.82 -15.13
C TRP A 185 -18.95 -13.99 -13.66
N ASP A 186 -18.82 -12.95 -12.83
CA ASP A 186 -19.35 -12.96 -11.46
C ASP A 186 -20.83 -12.58 -11.50
N LEU A 187 -21.63 -13.52 -12.00
CA LEU A 187 -23.06 -13.34 -12.26
C LEU A 187 -23.87 -13.13 -10.97
N GLY A 188 -23.36 -13.56 -9.81
CA GLY A 188 -24.06 -13.49 -8.52
C GLY A 188 -23.57 -12.41 -7.56
N GLY A 189 -22.42 -11.76 -7.80
CA GLY A 189 -21.84 -10.73 -6.92
C GLY A 189 -21.48 -11.22 -5.51
N GLY A 190 -21.52 -12.52 -5.26
CA GLY A 190 -21.30 -13.11 -3.94
C GLY A 190 -19.87 -12.92 -3.44
N VAL A 191 -18.90 -13.03 -4.37
CA VAL A 191 -17.48 -12.76 -4.08
C VAL A 191 -17.29 -11.30 -3.68
N LEU A 192 -17.84 -10.38 -4.48
CA LEU A 192 -17.79 -8.95 -4.17
C LEU A 192 -18.38 -8.66 -2.77
N ARG A 193 -19.61 -9.12 -2.48
CA ARG A 193 -20.25 -8.91 -1.17
C ARG A 193 -19.42 -9.46 -0.02
N SER A 194 -18.83 -10.64 -0.19
CA SER A 194 -17.99 -11.25 0.85
C SER A 194 -16.70 -10.48 1.09
N LEU A 195 -16.10 -9.88 0.06
CA LEU A 195 -14.90 -9.04 0.18
C LEU A 195 -15.25 -7.68 0.78
N GLN A 196 -16.38 -7.08 0.39
CA GLN A 196 -16.89 -5.84 1.00
C GLN A 196 -17.18 -6.03 2.50
N ALA A 197 -17.77 -7.16 2.89
CA ALA A 197 -17.95 -7.52 4.29
C ALA A 197 -16.61 -7.68 5.03
N THR A 198 -15.55 -8.12 4.34
CA THR A 198 -14.19 -8.20 4.89
C THR A 198 -13.59 -6.81 5.12
N ASP A 199 -13.82 -5.86 4.21
CA ASP A 199 -13.42 -4.46 4.42
C ASP A 199 -14.10 -3.88 5.66
N LEU A 200 -15.42 -4.03 5.78
CA LEU A 200 -16.18 -3.53 6.93
C LEU A 200 -15.71 -4.17 8.24
N TYR A 201 -15.43 -5.48 8.24
CA TYR A 201 -14.87 -6.16 9.40
C TYR A 201 -13.51 -5.56 9.81
N HIS A 202 -12.63 -5.28 8.86
CA HIS A 202 -11.33 -4.68 9.16
C HIS A 202 -11.44 -3.22 9.61
N LEU A 203 -12.38 -2.45 9.06
CA LEU A 203 -12.72 -1.12 9.55
C LEU A 203 -13.12 -1.18 11.03
N HIS A 204 -14.11 -2.02 11.37
CA HIS A 204 -14.58 -2.13 12.75
C HIS A 204 -13.48 -2.59 13.70
N LYS A 205 -12.59 -3.49 13.24
CA LYS A 205 -11.44 -3.93 14.01
C LYS A 205 -10.47 -2.78 14.32
N HIS A 206 -10.26 -1.85 13.40
CA HIS A 206 -9.43 -0.67 13.66
C HIS A 206 -10.16 0.32 14.56
N TRP A 207 -11.44 0.56 14.28
CA TRP A 207 -12.31 1.43 15.06
C TRP A 207 -12.36 1.02 16.53
N SER A 208 -12.63 -0.26 16.82
CA SER A 208 -12.73 -0.77 18.19
C SER A 208 -11.43 -0.68 18.98
N ARG A 209 -10.28 -0.55 18.30
CA ARG A 209 -8.97 -0.45 18.95
C ARG A 209 -8.60 0.99 19.26
N ALA A 210 -8.95 1.91 18.37
CA ALA A 210 -8.60 3.32 18.50
C ALA A 210 -9.66 4.13 19.25
N ARG A 211 -10.94 3.88 18.97
CA ARG A 211 -12.10 4.59 19.52
C ARG A 211 -13.20 3.64 19.98
N PRO A 212 -12.94 2.74 20.96
CA PRO A 212 -13.96 1.86 21.51
C PRO A 212 -15.12 2.63 22.17
N ASP A 213 -14.87 3.86 22.61
CA ASP A 213 -15.85 4.79 23.20
C ASP A 213 -16.98 5.16 22.23
N GLN A 214 -16.75 5.04 20.93
CA GLN A 214 -17.74 5.36 19.88
C GLN A 214 -18.62 4.16 19.49
N LEU A 215 -18.34 2.98 20.03
CA LEU A 215 -19.01 1.74 19.65
C LEU A 215 -19.85 1.21 20.79
N THR A 216 -21.01 0.66 20.46
CA THR A 216 -21.84 -0.06 21.42
C THR A 216 -21.15 -1.37 21.85
N PRO A 217 -21.52 -1.94 23.01
CA PRO A 217 -20.99 -3.25 23.44
C PRO A 217 -21.17 -4.35 22.39
N GLU A 218 -22.25 -4.30 21.61
CA GLU A 218 -22.55 -5.26 20.54
C GLU A 218 -21.62 -5.09 19.33
N GLU A 219 -21.30 -3.84 18.95
CA GLU A 219 -20.36 -3.53 17.87
C GLU A 219 -18.91 -3.88 18.22
N LEU A 220 -18.58 -3.93 19.51
CA LEU A 220 -17.29 -4.41 20.01
C LEU A 220 -17.13 -5.94 19.89
N GLU A 221 -18.21 -6.71 19.72
CA GLU A 221 -18.16 -8.17 19.51
C GLU A 221 -17.76 -8.55 18.06
N LEU A 222 -16.56 -8.14 17.63
CA LEU A 222 -16.05 -8.34 16.27
C LEU A 222 -16.14 -9.79 15.75
N ASP A 223 -15.98 -10.78 16.63
CA ASP A 223 -15.97 -12.20 16.25
C ASP A 223 -17.33 -12.70 15.77
N ARG A 224 -18.42 -12.09 16.25
CA ARG A 224 -19.79 -12.41 15.87
C ARG A 224 -20.02 -12.19 14.37
N TYR A 225 -19.42 -11.13 13.82
CA TYR A 225 -19.60 -10.71 12.43
C TYR A 225 -18.44 -11.11 11.51
N ARG A 226 -17.45 -11.86 12.04
CA ARG A 226 -16.24 -12.22 11.27
C ARG A 226 -16.62 -13.04 10.01
N PRO A 227 -16.40 -12.49 8.80
CA PRO A 227 -16.72 -13.19 7.56
C PRO A 227 -15.96 -14.51 7.46
N TRP A 228 -16.59 -15.54 6.87
CA TRP A 228 -15.96 -16.85 6.72
C TRP A 228 -14.64 -16.78 5.94
N VAL A 229 -14.53 -15.86 4.96
CA VAL A 229 -13.30 -15.63 4.19
C VAL A 229 -12.14 -15.22 5.09
N VAL A 230 -12.40 -14.38 6.11
CA VAL A 230 -11.38 -14.00 7.10
C VAL A 230 -10.96 -15.23 7.93
N ARG A 231 -11.91 -16.09 8.30
CA ARG A 231 -11.62 -17.33 9.04
C ARG A 231 -10.71 -18.26 8.24
N VAL A 232 -11.02 -18.46 6.95
CA VAL A 232 -10.20 -19.26 6.04
C VAL A 232 -8.83 -18.63 5.83
N ALA A 233 -8.77 -17.31 5.60
CA ALA A 233 -7.52 -16.59 5.43
C ALA A 233 -6.61 -16.73 6.65
N HIS A 234 -7.13 -16.56 7.87
CA HIS A 234 -6.35 -16.76 9.10
C HIS A 234 -5.80 -18.18 9.26
N ARG A 235 -6.52 -19.20 8.77
CA ARG A 235 -6.03 -20.58 8.78
C ARG A 235 -4.94 -20.81 7.73
N VAL A 236 -5.08 -20.24 6.53
CA VAL A 236 -4.16 -20.50 5.39
C VAL A 236 -2.90 -19.63 5.45
N GLN A 237 -3.01 -18.37 5.86
CA GLN A 237 -1.91 -17.41 5.84
C GLN A 237 -0.64 -17.87 6.58
N PRO A 238 -0.69 -18.49 7.78
CA PRO A 238 0.51 -18.99 8.46
C PRO A 238 1.29 -20.01 7.62
N HIS A 239 0.58 -20.87 6.89
CA HIS A 239 1.20 -21.86 6.02
C HIS A 239 1.86 -21.20 4.81
N LEU A 240 1.17 -20.25 4.16
CA LEU A 240 1.75 -19.48 3.05
C LEU A 240 2.99 -18.67 3.48
N ARG A 241 2.95 -18.04 4.66
CA ARG A 241 4.11 -17.34 5.23
C ARG A 241 5.28 -18.29 5.46
N ARG A 242 5.02 -19.47 6.04
CA ARG A 242 6.05 -20.49 6.28
C ARG A 242 6.64 -21.02 4.97
N PHE A 243 5.80 -21.28 3.97
CA PHE A 243 6.23 -21.71 2.65
C PHE A 243 7.09 -20.66 1.95
N ARG A 244 6.63 -19.39 1.90
CA ARG A 244 7.40 -18.27 1.37
C ARG A 244 8.74 -18.12 2.08
N ARG A 245 8.75 -18.19 3.42
CA ARG A 245 9.98 -18.15 4.22
C ARG A 245 10.93 -19.29 3.83
N GLY A 246 10.43 -20.52 3.69
CA GLY A 246 11.23 -21.67 3.24
C GLY A 246 11.87 -21.47 1.87
N ILE A 247 11.11 -20.91 0.91
CA ILE A 247 11.66 -20.54 -0.40
C ILE A 247 12.76 -19.48 -0.26
N LEU A 248 12.53 -18.40 0.48
CA LEU A 248 13.51 -17.34 0.67
C LEU A 248 14.79 -17.81 1.36
N VAL A 249 14.68 -18.75 2.30
CA VAL A 249 15.83 -19.40 2.94
C VAL A 249 16.58 -20.28 1.93
N ARG A 250 15.88 -21.12 1.16
CA ARG A 250 16.49 -21.97 0.12
C ARG A 250 17.17 -21.15 -0.98
N LEU A 251 16.66 -19.97 -1.29
CA LEU A 251 17.26 -19.02 -2.23
C LEU A 251 18.40 -18.18 -1.61
N GLY A 252 18.79 -18.45 -0.36
CA GLY A 252 19.91 -17.78 0.32
C GLY A 252 19.64 -16.32 0.73
N VAL A 253 18.39 -15.87 0.69
CA VAL A 253 18.00 -14.47 0.99
C VAL A 253 17.84 -14.24 2.50
N ARG A 254 17.47 -15.28 3.26
CA ARG A 254 17.24 -15.25 4.71
C ARG A 254 17.96 -16.42 5.39
N GLN A 255 18.57 -16.24 6.56
CA GLN A 255 19.13 -17.38 7.31
C GLN A 255 18.05 -18.07 8.17
N GLY A 256 18.25 -19.37 8.43
CA GLY A 256 17.31 -20.22 9.17
C GLY A 256 17.01 -19.76 10.60
N ASP A 257 17.85 -18.90 11.17
CA ASP A 257 17.76 -18.31 12.51
C ASP A 257 16.72 -17.19 12.66
N GLY A 258 16.05 -16.79 11.57
CA GLY A 258 14.96 -15.81 11.60
C GLY A 258 15.40 -14.36 11.36
N ARG A 259 16.70 -14.06 11.34
CA ARG A 259 17.20 -12.72 11.02
C ARG A 259 17.27 -12.53 9.51
N ALA A 260 16.63 -11.47 9.02
CA ALA A 260 16.73 -11.08 7.63
C ALA A 260 18.09 -10.42 7.39
N ARG A 261 18.85 -10.90 6.40
CA ARG A 261 20.06 -10.20 5.93
C ARG A 261 19.73 -8.98 5.05
N HIS A 262 18.49 -8.89 4.57
CA HIS A 262 18.05 -7.98 3.50
C HIS A 262 16.63 -7.40 3.70
N GLU A 263 16.02 -7.57 4.87
CA GLU A 263 14.72 -6.99 5.18
C GLU A 263 14.93 -6.04 6.35
N LEU A 264 14.65 -4.75 6.13
CA LEU A 264 13.94 -4.00 7.16
C LEU A 264 12.51 -4.52 7.07
N GLU A 265 11.96 -5.00 8.17
CA GLU A 265 10.52 -5.25 8.20
C GLU A 265 9.80 -3.93 7.88
N PRO A 266 8.63 -3.92 7.22
CA PRO A 266 7.90 -2.68 6.93
C PRO A 266 7.74 -1.80 8.17
N GLU A 267 7.55 -2.44 9.33
CA GLU A 267 7.49 -1.83 10.65
C GLU A 267 8.81 -1.13 11.05
N GLU A 268 9.98 -1.70 10.72
CA GLU A 268 11.29 -1.09 10.99
C GLU A 268 11.65 0.03 10.01
N ALA A 269 11.16 -0.04 8.76
CA ALA A 269 11.31 1.03 7.78
C ALA A 269 10.48 2.26 8.18
N VAL A 270 9.24 2.04 8.64
CA VAL A 270 8.37 3.09 9.20
C VAL A 270 8.98 3.66 10.48
N ARG A 271 9.49 2.79 11.39
CA ARG A 271 10.16 3.24 12.62
C ARG A 271 11.39 4.11 12.35
N ARG A 272 12.22 3.74 11.37
CA ARG A 272 13.38 4.55 10.98
C ARG A 272 13.01 5.85 10.27
N GLN A 273 11.86 5.90 9.61
CA GLN A 273 11.36 7.11 9.00
C GLN A 273 10.89 8.09 10.09
N LEU A 274 10.15 7.58 11.10
CA LEU A 274 9.78 8.34 12.30
C LEU A 274 10.99 8.82 13.11
N GLU A 275 12.06 8.02 13.20
CA GLU A 275 13.33 8.42 13.86
C GLU A 275 14.13 9.47 13.06
N ARG A 276 13.86 9.60 11.76
CA ARG A 276 14.52 10.60 10.89
C ARG A 276 13.83 11.96 10.91
N ASP A 277 12.55 11.96 11.25
CA ASP A 277 11.67 13.14 11.25
C ASP A 277 11.48 13.73 12.68
N GLN A 278 12.18 13.20 13.69
CA GLN A 278 12.30 13.84 15.01
C GLN A 278 13.47 14.84 15.02
N PRO A 279 13.28 16.07 15.54
CA PRO A 279 14.31 17.12 15.57
C PRO A 279 15.49 16.79 16.49
#